data_AF-A0AAW8HS52-F1
#
_entry.id   AF-A0AAW8HS52-F1
#
_cell.length_a   1.000
_cell.length_b   1.000
_cell.length_c   1.000
_cell.angle_alpha   90.00
_cell.angle_beta   90.00
_cell.angle_gamma   90.00
#
_symmetry.space_group_name_H-M   'P 1'
#
loop_
_entity.id
_entity.type
_entity.pdbx_description
1 polymer ?
#
loop_
_entity_poly.entity_id
_entity_poly.type
_entity_poly.pdbx_seq_one_letter_code
_entity_poly.pdbx_strand_id
1 'polypeptide(L)'
;MKTDTLLQSLDAQLSRLEAEIAPVAQHATLGARFDRQLFTTRSPRLQACAEEARANLRSLERAVAQQQPAQVQWLAERLAAQLEAIARESKAWMLRGWDSGSPGLTRWQRRRLQHQEYERRLLEMTQARRQMLAQATTLDEQQRLSREVEACAARLARCRAALEKIENVLARMTR
;
A
#
# COMPACT_ATOMS: atom_id res chain seq x y z
N MET A 1 6.18 11.50 25.84
CA MET A 1 4.96 10.68 25.98
C MET A 1 3.85 11.04 24.98
N LYS A 2 3.41 12.31 24.82
CA LYS A 2 2.39 12.65 23.79
C LYS A 2 2.91 12.57 22.34
N THR A 3 4.18 12.93 22.12
CA THR A 3 4.84 12.91 20.80
C THR A 3 5.12 11.48 20.32
N ASP A 4 5.52 10.59 21.22
CA ASP A 4 5.77 9.18 20.90
C ASP A 4 4.51 8.44 20.45
N THR A 5 3.38 8.70 21.09
CA THR A 5 2.08 8.11 20.69
C THR A 5 1.60 8.65 19.35
N LEU A 6 1.85 9.93 19.05
CA LEU A 6 1.55 10.52 17.75
C LEU A 6 2.40 9.91 16.64
N LEU A 7 3.70 9.73 16.86
CA LEU A 7 4.60 9.06 15.92
C LEU A 7 4.15 7.63 15.62
N GLN A 8 3.83 6.84 16.64
CA GLN A 8 3.33 5.48 16.48
C GLN A 8 1.99 5.43 15.72
N SER A 9 1.09 6.37 16.00
CA SER A 9 -0.18 6.47 15.27
C SER A 9 0.04 6.79 13.79
N LEU A 10 0.93 7.74 13.48
CA LEU A 10 1.27 8.12 12.11
C LEU A 10 1.97 6.98 11.35
N ASP A 11 2.88 6.26 11.98
CA ASP A 11 3.52 5.07 11.37
C ASP A 11 2.51 3.96 11.11
N ALA A 12 1.60 3.69 12.05
CA ALA A 12 0.55 2.70 11.89
C ALA A 12 -0.44 3.09 10.78
N GLN A 13 -0.82 4.37 10.70
CA GLN A 13 -1.65 4.91 9.63
C GLN A 13 -0.95 4.82 8.28
N LEU A 14 0.32 5.21 8.20
CA LEU A 14 1.10 5.13 6.97
C LEU A 14 1.30 3.68 6.52
N SER A 15 1.62 2.76 7.43
CA SER A 15 1.79 1.34 7.12
C SER A 15 0.47 0.70 6.68
N ARG A 16 -0.66 1.10 7.28
CA ARG A 16 -1.99 0.68 6.83
C ARG A 16 -2.30 1.24 5.45
N LEU A 17 -2.02 2.52 5.22
CA LEU A 17 -2.22 3.17 3.94
C LEU A 17 -1.34 2.56 2.87
N GLU A 18 -0.09 2.23 3.18
CA GLU A 18 0.85 1.51 2.32
C GLU A 18 0.34 0.11 2.00
N ALA A 19 -0.28 -0.60 2.95
CA ALA A 19 -0.91 -1.89 2.68
C ALA A 19 -2.17 -1.75 1.80
N GLU A 20 -2.96 -0.70 2.01
CA GLU A 20 -4.15 -0.39 1.22
C GLU A 20 -3.79 0.06 -0.21
N ILE A 21 -2.72 0.83 -0.36
CA ILE A 21 -2.24 1.31 -1.66
C ILE A 21 -1.23 0.36 -2.30
N ALA A 22 -0.60 -0.58 -1.60
CA ALA A 22 0.32 -1.58 -2.16
C ALA A 22 -0.14 -2.17 -3.50
N PRO A 23 -1.43 -2.58 -3.66
CA PRO A 23 -1.94 -3.07 -4.95
C PRO A 23 -2.04 -2.00 -6.05
N VAL A 24 -2.13 -0.72 -5.69
CA VAL A 24 -2.21 0.43 -6.62
C VAL A 24 -0.92 1.26 -6.65
N ALA A 25 0.09 0.91 -5.85
CA ALA A 25 1.27 1.72 -5.58
C ALA A 25 2.11 1.95 -6.85
N GLN A 26 2.24 0.90 -7.66
CA GLN A 26 2.98 0.95 -8.93
C GLN A 26 2.24 1.70 -10.05
N HIS A 27 0.97 2.06 -9.82
CA HIS A 27 0.13 2.68 -10.84
C HIS A 27 0.30 4.19 -10.83
N ALA A 28 0.52 4.74 -12.02
CA ALA A 28 0.39 6.17 -12.23
C ALA A 28 -1.09 6.56 -12.05
N THR A 29 -1.38 7.46 -11.12
CA THR A 29 -2.67 8.16 -11.08
C THR A 29 -2.87 8.88 -12.41
N LEU A 30 -4.08 8.80 -12.95
CA LEU A 30 -4.47 9.52 -14.18
C LEU A 30 -4.48 11.03 -13.90
N GLY A 31 -3.31 11.66 -14.10
CA GLY A 31 -3.08 13.11 -14.02
C GLY A 31 -2.34 13.56 -12.75
N ALA A 32 -1.68 14.71 -12.87
CA ALA A 32 -1.03 15.45 -11.77
C ALA A 32 -2.09 16.00 -10.81
N ARG A 33 -2.68 15.13 -9.99
CA ARG A 33 -3.78 15.48 -9.07
C ARG A 33 -3.34 15.55 -7.60
N PHE A 34 -2.14 15.07 -7.31
CA PHE A 34 -1.51 15.37 -6.04
C PHE A 34 -1.19 16.86 -5.98
N ASP A 35 -1.64 17.49 -4.89
CA ASP A 35 -1.37 18.89 -4.65
C ASP A 35 0.15 19.11 -4.62
N ARG A 36 0.65 19.94 -5.53
CA ARG A 36 2.09 20.17 -5.71
C ARG A 36 2.69 20.91 -4.51
N GLN A 37 1.85 21.43 -3.61
CA GLN A 37 2.25 22.02 -2.35
C GLN A 37 2.50 20.97 -1.26
N LEU A 38 1.86 19.80 -1.36
CA LEU A 38 1.99 18.71 -0.38
C LEU A 38 3.07 17.71 -0.79
N PHE A 39 3.13 17.34 -2.08
CA PHE A 39 4.10 16.38 -2.60
C PHE A 39 5.17 17.07 -3.43
N THR A 40 6.42 16.84 -3.04
CA THR A 40 7.61 17.38 -3.71
C THR A 40 7.97 16.51 -4.93
N THR A 41 7.60 15.23 -4.88
CA THR A 41 7.83 14.26 -5.94
C THR A 41 6.95 14.55 -7.16
N ARG A 42 7.56 14.66 -8.34
CA ARG A 42 6.87 14.87 -9.62
C ARG A 42 6.28 13.58 -10.22
N SER A 43 6.40 12.46 -9.54
CA SER A 43 5.94 11.17 -10.04
C SER A 43 4.41 11.06 -9.86
N PRO A 44 3.66 10.67 -10.90
CA PRO A 44 2.22 10.42 -10.77
C PRO A 44 1.93 9.11 -10.01
N ARG A 45 2.92 8.44 -9.40
CA ARG A 45 2.72 7.14 -8.77
C ARG A 45 2.40 7.29 -7.28
N LEU A 46 1.39 6.55 -6.81
CA LEU A 46 1.03 6.47 -5.39
C LEU A 46 2.21 5.97 -4.53
N GLN A 47 3.03 5.05 -5.05
CA GLN A 47 4.24 4.57 -4.39
C GLN A 47 5.21 5.70 -4.06
N ALA A 48 5.46 6.59 -5.03
CA ALA A 48 6.43 7.66 -4.85
C ALA A 48 5.93 8.68 -3.80
N CYS A 49 4.62 8.90 -3.72
CA CYS A 49 4.00 9.72 -2.69
C CYS A 49 4.10 9.07 -1.30
N ALA A 50 3.94 7.74 -1.21
CA ALA A 50 4.06 6.98 0.03
C ALA A 50 5.51 6.93 0.53
N GLU A 51 6.47 6.68 -0.36
CA GLU A 51 7.90 6.72 -0.06
C GLU A 51 8.34 8.11 0.45
N GLU A 52 7.81 9.20 -0.14
CA GLU A 52 8.04 10.56 0.34
C GLU A 52 7.45 10.77 1.75
N ALA A 53 6.22 10.32 2.01
CA ALA A 53 5.62 10.38 3.34
C ALA A 53 6.44 9.59 4.38
N ARG A 54 6.99 8.43 4.00
CA ARG A 54 7.86 7.60 4.85
C ARG A 54 9.22 8.23 5.10
N ALA A 55 9.78 8.96 4.14
CA ALA A 55 10.97 9.79 4.34
C ALA A 55 10.70 10.98 5.28
N ASN A 56 9.53 11.61 5.18
CA ASN A 56 9.11 12.69 6.07
C ASN A 56 8.91 12.20 7.51
N LEU A 57 8.35 11.00 7.70
CA LEU A 57 8.20 10.38 9.03
C LEU A 57 9.56 10.17 9.71
N ARG A 58 10.54 9.61 8.98
CA ARG A 58 11.91 9.44 9.47
C ARG A 58 12.60 10.78 9.79
N SER A 59 12.24 11.84 9.08
CA SER A 59 12.76 13.19 9.36
C SER A 59 12.10 13.79 10.60
N LEU A 60 10.80 13.54 10.81
CA LEU A 60 10.06 13.91 12.02
C LEU A 60 10.64 13.24 13.27
N GLU A 61 10.94 11.93 13.20
CA GLU A 61 11.58 11.20 14.31
C GLU A 61 12.92 11.83 14.73
N ARG A 62 13.75 12.23 13.76
CA ARG A 62 15.00 12.95 14.04
C ARG A 62 14.77 14.33 14.63
N ALA A 63 13.78 15.08 14.16
CA ALA A 63 13.44 16.39 14.69
C ALA A 63 12.91 16.32 16.13
N VAL A 64 12.17 15.26 16.47
CA VAL A 64 11.73 14.96 17.85
C VAL A 64 12.94 14.63 18.73
N ALA A 65 13.88 13.82 18.24
CA ALA A 65 15.12 13.50 18.97
C ALA A 65 15.99 14.75 19.22
N GLN A 66 15.97 15.72 18.30
CA GLN A 66 16.67 17.00 18.44
C GLN A 66 15.88 18.06 19.24
N GLN A 67 14.71 17.71 19.79
CA GLN A 67 13.86 18.61 20.58
C GLN A 67 13.53 19.94 19.87
N GLN A 68 13.21 19.90 18.58
CA GLN A 68 12.80 21.09 17.81
C GLN A 68 11.27 21.18 17.66
N PRO A 69 10.54 21.77 18.63
CA PRO A 69 9.07 21.70 18.68
C PRO A 69 8.38 22.35 17.47
N ALA A 70 8.92 23.47 16.96
CA ALA A 70 8.36 24.15 15.80
C ALA A 70 8.49 23.31 14.52
N GLN A 71 9.62 22.62 14.35
CA GLN A 71 9.86 21.77 13.18
C GLN A 71 9.04 20.47 13.25
N VAL A 72 8.89 19.91 14.46
CA VAL A 72 8.05 18.72 14.71
C VAL A 72 6.60 19.00 14.38
N GLN A 73 6.05 20.13 14.84
CA GLN A 73 4.66 20.48 14.57
C GLN A 73 4.39 20.66 13.07
N TRP A 74 5.23 21.43 12.38
CA TRP A 74 5.09 21.65 10.94
C TRP A 74 5.20 20.35 10.13
N LEU A 75 6.16 19.48 10.46
CA LEU A 75 6.31 18.19 9.80
C LEU A 75 5.13 17.26 10.08
N ALA A 76 4.61 17.23 11.31
CA ALA A 76 3.45 16.41 11.67
C ALA A 76 2.18 16.86 10.92
N GLU A 77 1.91 18.17 10.87
CA GLU A 77 0.78 18.73 10.13
C GLU A 77 0.89 18.44 8.62
N ARG A 78 2.09 18.61 8.05
CA ARG A 78 2.35 18.27 6.64
C ARG A 78 2.15 16.78 6.37
N LEU A 79 2.60 15.90 7.26
CA LEU A 79 2.49 14.46 7.10
C LEU A 79 1.04 13.98 7.23
N ALA A 80 0.26 14.56 8.15
CA ALA A 80 -1.17 14.32 8.25
C ALA A 80 -1.92 14.75 6.98
N ALA A 81 -1.60 15.92 6.42
CA ALA A 81 -2.19 16.39 5.17
C ALA A 81 -1.81 15.49 3.97
N GLN A 82 -0.56 15.01 3.91
CA GLN A 82 -0.12 14.03 2.91
C GLN A 82 -0.88 12.70 3.03
N LEU A 83 -1.04 12.17 4.25
CA LEU A 83 -1.80 10.95 4.52
C LEU A 83 -3.27 11.11 4.11
N GLU A 84 -3.92 12.21 4.48
CA GLU A 84 -5.31 12.48 4.08
C GLU A 84 -5.47 12.62 2.57
N ALA A 85 -4.53 13.28 1.89
CA ALA A 85 -4.55 13.41 0.44
C ALA A 85 -4.42 12.04 -0.24
N ILE A 86 -3.50 11.18 0.22
CA ILE A 86 -3.35 9.82 -0.30
C ILE A 86 -4.60 8.97 0.00
N ALA A 87 -5.17 9.07 1.21
CA ALA A 87 -6.38 8.34 1.60
C ALA A 87 -7.63 8.80 0.82
N ARG A 88 -7.74 10.10 0.53
CA ARG A 88 -8.83 10.67 -0.26
C ARG A 88 -8.70 10.26 -1.72
N GLU A 89 -7.51 10.35 -2.29
CA GLU A 89 -7.25 9.90 -3.65
C GLU A 89 -7.42 8.38 -3.77
N SER A 90 -6.99 7.56 -2.81
CA SER A 90 -7.20 6.11 -2.85
C SER A 90 -8.68 5.74 -2.84
N LYS A 91 -9.49 6.37 -1.98
CA LYS A 91 -10.95 6.20 -1.96
C LYS A 91 -11.61 6.69 -3.24
N ALA A 92 -11.21 7.86 -3.73
CA ALA A 92 -11.70 8.40 -5.00
C ALA A 92 -11.31 7.51 -6.19
N TRP A 93 -10.15 6.85 -6.13
CA TRP A 93 -9.71 5.87 -7.12
C TRP A 93 -10.59 4.63 -7.10
N MET A 94 -10.89 4.08 -5.91
CA MET A 94 -11.81 2.95 -5.76
C MET A 94 -13.21 3.28 -6.27
N LEU A 95 -13.68 4.52 -6.11
CA LEU A 95 -14.99 4.97 -6.59
C LEU A 95 -14.99 5.28 -8.10
N ARG A 96 -13.93 5.89 -8.65
CA ARG A 96 -13.83 6.24 -10.08
C ARG A 96 -13.39 5.10 -10.99
N GLY A 97 -12.81 4.02 -10.45
CA GLY A 97 -12.55 2.78 -11.21
C GLY A 97 -13.83 2.12 -11.76
N TRP A 98 -15.00 2.60 -11.32
CA TRP A 98 -16.31 2.18 -11.83
C TRP A 98 -16.85 3.10 -12.93
N ASP A 99 -16.24 4.26 -13.13
CA ASP A 99 -16.79 5.38 -13.91
C ASP A 99 -15.86 5.76 -15.07
N SER A 100 -15.29 4.75 -15.72
CA SER A 100 -14.59 4.96 -17.00
C SER A 100 -15.61 4.79 -18.14
N GLY A 101 -15.74 5.80 -19.00
CA GLY A 101 -16.69 5.81 -20.13
C GLY A 101 -16.44 4.71 -21.18
N SER A 102 -15.43 3.86 -21.01
CA SER A 102 -15.14 2.74 -21.93
C SER A 102 -15.39 1.38 -21.24
N PRO A 103 -16.29 0.53 -21.77
CA PRO A 103 -16.63 -0.77 -21.18
C PRO A 103 -15.43 -1.73 -21.05
N GLY A 104 -14.43 -1.58 -21.93
CA GLY A 104 -13.21 -2.39 -21.93
C GLY A 104 -12.30 -2.10 -20.74
N LEU A 105 -12.08 -0.82 -20.44
CA LEU A 105 -11.23 -0.39 -19.33
C LEU A 105 -11.84 -0.78 -17.97
N THR A 106 -13.15 -0.56 -17.80
CA THR A 106 -13.90 -0.96 -16.58
C THR A 106 -13.85 -2.48 -16.35
N ARG A 107 -13.90 -3.30 -17.41
CA ARG A 107 -13.78 -4.77 -17.30
C ARG A 107 -12.41 -5.19 -16.78
N TRP A 108 -11.33 -4.62 -17.33
CA TRP A 108 -9.97 -4.94 -16.90
C TRP A 108 -9.66 -4.39 -15.51
N GLN A 109 -10.20 -3.22 -15.15
CA GLN A 109 -10.14 -2.66 -13.81
C GLN A 109 -10.85 -3.56 -12.79
N ARG A 110 -12.06 -4.06 -13.10
CA ARG A 110 -12.78 -5.01 -12.23
C ARG A 110 -11.99 -6.31 -12.05
N ARG A 111 -11.43 -6.86 -13.13
CA ARG A 111 -10.59 -8.06 -13.06
C ARG A 111 -9.34 -7.80 -12.22
N ARG A 112 -8.72 -6.64 -12.35
CA ARG A 112 -7.57 -6.25 -11.52
C ARG A 112 -7.92 -6.22 -10.03
N LEU A 113 -9.02 -5.54 -9.66
CA LEU A 113 -9.49 -5.48 -8.27
C LEU A 113 -9.77 -6.87 -7.68
N GLN A 114 -10.44 -7.73 -8.45
CA GLN A 114 -10.73 -9.10 -8.02
C GLN A 114 -9.45 -9.90 -7.73
N HIS A 115 -8.44 -9.79 -8.58
CA HIS A 115 -7.16 -10.46 -8.38
C HIS A 115 -6.37 -9.87 -7.20
N GLN A 116 -6.49 -8.56 -6.92
CA GLN A 116 -5.88 -7.90 -5.76
C GLN A 116 -6.50 -8.34 -4.43
N GLU A 117 -7.83 -8.44 -4.37
CA GLU A 117 -8.51 -8.98 -3.17
C GLU A 117 -8.12 -10.44 -2.92
N TYR A 118 -7.92 -11.22 -3.99
CA TYR A 118 -7.43 -12.58 -3.88
C TYR A 118 -5.98 -12.63 -3.37
N GLU A 119 -5.11 -11.73 -3.84
CA GLU A 119 -3.73 -11.59 -3.34
C GLU A 119 -3.71 -11.26 -1.84
N ARG A 120 -4.51 -10.26 -1.41
CA ARG A 120 -4.62 -9.87 0.01
C ARG A 120 -5.03 -11.06 0.88
N ARG A 121 -6.08 -11.78 0.48
CA ARG A 121 -6.56 -12.95 1.22
C ARG A 121 -5.52 -14.07 1.28
N LEU A 122 -4.76 -14.28 0.21
CA LEU A 122 -3.65 -15.25 0.17
C LEU A 122 -2.51 -14.86 1.12
N LEU A 123 -2.18 -13.57 1.20
CA LEU A 123 -1.16 -13.06 2.12
C LEU A 123 -1.59 -13.25 3.57
N GLU A 124 -2.81 -12.88 3.93
CA GLU A 124 -3.38 -13.11 5.26
C GLU A 124 -3.37 -14.61 5.62
N MET A 125 -3.79 -15.47 4.68
CA MET A 125 -3.75 -16.93 4.84
C MET A 125 -2.33 -17.48 5.01
N THR A 126 -1.34 -16.87 4.36
CA THR A 126 0.07 -17.29 4.47
C THR A 126 0.65 -16.84 5.81
N GLN A 127 0.34 -15.63 6.25
CA GLN A 127 0.80 -15.08 7.52
C GLN A 127 0.23 -15.85 8.71
N ALA A 128 -1.07 -16.19 8.67
CA ALA A 128 -1.70 -17.04 9.68
C ALA A 128 -1.01 -18.42 9.78
N ARG A 129 -0.73 -19.07 8.64
CA ARG A 129 -0.02 -20.36 8.61
C ARG A 129 1.42 -20.26 9.12
N ARG A 130 2.13 -19.17 8.83
CA ARG A 130 3.47 -18.90 9.38
C ARG A 130 3.44 -18.71 10.89
N GLN A 131 2.41 -18.05 11.43
CA GLN A 131 2.23 -17.92 12.88
C GLN A 131 1.96 -19.27 13.54
N MET A 132 1.10 -20.11 12.94
CA MET A 132 0.87 -21.48 13.41
C MET A 132 2.16 -22.31 13.36
N LEU A 133 2.95 -22.19 12.29
CA LEU A 133 4.24 -22.87 12.16
C LEU A 133 5.20 -22.49 13.28
N ALA A 134 5.25 -21.19 13.64
CA ALA A 134 6.11 -20.70 14.71
C ALA A 134 5.70 -21.19 16.11
N GLN A 135 4.43 -21.55 16.29
CA GLN A 135 3.89 -22.09 17.55
C GLN A 135 3.87 -23.62 17.60
N ALA A 136 4.05 -24.29 16.45
CA ALA A 136 4.00 -25.74 16.36
C ALA A 136 5.22 -26.37 17.04
N THR A 137 4.97 -27.24 18.00
CA THR A 137 6.01 -27.96 18.77
C THR A 137 6.33 -29.33 18.20
N THR A 138 5.46 -29.90 17.35
CA THR A 138 5.68 -31.22 16.77
C THR A 138 6.27 -31.13 15.36
N LEU A 139 7.19 -32.06 15.04
CA LEU A 139 7.89 -32.09 13.75
C LEU A 139 6.92 -32.36 12.57
N ASP A 140 5.89 -33.18 12.78
CA ASP A 140 4.89 -33.51 11.76
C ASP A 140 4.03 -32.29 11.38
N GLU A 141 3.55 -31.55 12.40
CA GLU A 141 2.81 -30.30 12.18
C GLU A 141 3.68 -29.23 11.52
N GLN A 142 4.96 -29.12 11.90
CA GLN A 142 5.90 -28.20 11.26
C GLN A 142 6.10 -28.53 9.78
N GLN A 143 6.32 -29.80 9.43
CA GLN A 143 6.47 -30.22 8.03
C GLN A 143 5.20 -29.97 7.22
N ARG A 144 4.02 -30.27 7.78
CA ARG A 144 2.73 -30.01 7.13
C ARG A 144 2.50 -28.52 6.88
N LEU A 145 2.67 -27.68 7.91
CA LEU A 145 2.49 -26.24 7.82
C LEU A 145 3.50 -25.59 6.86
N SER A 146 4.75 -26.08 6.83
CA SER A 146 5.76 -25.63 5.88
C SER A 146 5.34 -25.88 4.43
N ARG A 147 4.87 -27.09 4.09
CA ARG A 147 4.32 -27.41 2.76
C ARG A 147 3.11 -26.55 2.40
N GLU A 148 2.24 -26.26 3.36
CA GLU A 148 1.10 -25.37 3.15
C GLU A 148 1.52 -23.92 2.87
N VAL A 149 2.55 -23.42 3.56
CA VAL A 149 3.13 -22.08 3.32
C VAL A 149 3.76 -22.02 1.92
N GLU A 150 4.51 -23.04 1.51
CA GLU A 150 5.09 -23.12 0.16
C GLU A 150 4.01 -23.15 -0.93
N ALA A 151 2.96 -23.95 -0.73
CA ALA A 151 1.82 -24.00 -1.65
C ALA A 151 1.10 -22.64 -1.76
N CYS A 152 0.96 -21.92 -0.65
CA CYS A 152 0.39 -20.57 -0.64
C CYS A 152 1.32 -19.57 -1.37
N ALA A 153 2.63 -19.65 -1.16
CA ALA A 153 3.60 -18.80 -1.86
C ALA A 153 3.59 -19.04 -3.39
N ALA A 154 3.49 -20.30 -3.84
CA ALA A 154 3.37 -20.63 -5.26
C ALA A 154 2.06 -20.11 -5.88
N ARG A 155 0.94 -20.13 -5.13
CA ARG A 155 -0.33 -19.51 -5.56
C ARG A 155 -0.22 -18.00 -5.64
N LEU A 156 0.43 -17.37 -4.67
CA LEU A 156 0.69 -15.93 -4.65
C LEU A 156 1.52 -15.49 -5.86
N ALA A 157 2.59 -16.21 -6.19
CA ALA A 157 3.42 -15.92 -7.36
C ALA A 157 2.60 -15.95 -8.67
N ARG A 158 1.72 -16.95 -8.84
CA ARG A 158 0.82 -17.03 -10.01
C ARG A 158 -0.20 -15.88 -10.04
N CYS A 159 -0.71 -15.48 -8.88
CA CYS A 159 -1.63 -14.35 -8.77
C CYS A 159 -0.96 -13.04 -9.20
N ARG A 160 0.27 -12.79 -8.73
CA ARG A 160 1.09 -11.64 -9.12
C ARG A 160 1.40 -11.61 -10.61
N ALA A 161 1.78 -12.75 -11.19
CA ALA A 161 2.01 -12.84 -12.63
C ALA A 161 0.73 -12.56 -13.46
N ALA A 162 -0.45 -12.92 -12.94
CA ALA A 162 -1.72 -12.58 -13.59
C ALA A 162 -2.05 -11.09 -13.46
N LEU A 163 -1.78 -10.48 -12.30
CA LEU A 163 -1.92 -9.04 -12.09
C LEU A 163 -1.04 -8.25 -13.04
N GLU A 164 0.23 -8.60 -13.16
CA GLU A 164 1.17 -7.95 -14.07
C GLU A 164 0.68 -7.97 -15.53
N LYS A 165 0.11 -9.09 -15.98
CA LYS A 165 -0.51 -9.19 -17.32
C LYS A 165 -1.69 -8.24 -17.48
N ILE A 166 -2.55 -8.14 -16.46
CA ILE A 166 -3.70 -7.23 -16.46
C ILE A 166 -3.22 -5.78 -16.50
N GLU A 167 -2.17 -5.45 -15.76
CA GLU A 167 -1.57 -4.10 -15.72
C GLU A 167 -0.94 -3.71 -17.04
N ASN A 168 -0.24 -4.63 -17.71
CA ASN A 168 0.29 -4.41 -19.05
C ASN A 168 -0.80 -4.13 -20.09
N VAL A 169 -1.94 -4.84 -20.01
CA VAL A 169 -3.09 -4.57 -20.87
C VAL A 169 -3.67 -3.19 -20.58
N LEU A 170 -3.86 -2.84 -19.31
CA LEU A 170 -4.35 -1.52 -18.90
C LEU A 170 -3.41 -0.40 -19.39
N ALA A 171 -2.10 -0.54 -19.19
CA ALA A 171 -1.09 0.43 -19.61
C ALA A 171 -1.08 0.66 -21.13
N ARG A 172 -1.39 -0.37 -21.92
CA ARG A 172 -1.54 -0.26 -23.39
C ARG A 172 -2.84 0.42 -23.80
N MET A 173 -3.92 0.26 -23.03
CA MET A 173 -5.22 0.88 -23.31
C MET A 173 -5.30 2.35 -22.89
N THR A 174 -4.46 2.79 -21.95
CA THR A 174 -4.40 4.17 -21.45
C THR A 174 -3.32 5.03 -22.12
N ARG A 175 -2.58 4.49 -23.09
CA ARG A 175 -1.53 5.19 -23.84
C ARG A 175 -2.10 5.72 -25.15
#